data_AF-A0A2M6XXK6-F1
#
_entry.id   AF-A0A2M6XXK6-F1
#
_cell.length_a   1.000
_cell.length_b   1.000
_cell.length_c   1.000
_cell.angle_alpha   90.00
_cell.angle_beta   90.00
_cell.angle_gamma   90.00
#
_symmetry.space_group_name_H-M   'P 1'
#
loop_
_entity.id
_entity.type
_entity.pdbx_description
1 polymer ?
#
loop_
_entity_poly.entity_id
_entity_poly.type
_entity_poly.pdbx_seq_one_letter_code
_entity_poly.pdbx_strand_id
1 'polypeptide(L)' 'CRYSEREMRCTVPAGNYFMMGDNRDNSRDSRYWGFVPDELIVGKAFLIWMNFDELKRVGLSVE' A
#
# COMPACT_ATOMS: atom_id res chain seq x y z
N CYS A 1 0.54 -4.68 18.87
CA CYS A 1 1.03 -5.68 17.90
C CYS A 1 1.75 -6.80 18.63
N ARG A 2 1.63 -8.04 18.15
CA ARG A 2 2.45 -9.19 18.57
C ARG A 2 3.40 -9.54 17.44
N TYR A 3 4.68 -9.59 17.74
CA TYR A 3 5.73 -9.96 16.81
C TYR A 3 6.30 -11.31 17.24
N SER A 4 6.49 -12.22 16.28
CA SER A 4 7.21 -13.48 16.44
C SER A 4 8.19 -13.62 15.27
N GLU A 5 9.10 -14.60 15.34
CA GLU A 5 10.06 -14.84 14.25
C GLU A 5 9.42 -15.16 12.90
N ARG A 6 8.14 -15.57 12.88
CA ARG A 6 7.43 -16.00 11.66
C ARG A 6 6.13 -15.27 11.37
N GLU A 7 5.61 -14.51 12.32
CA GLU A 7 4.29 -13.87 12.22
C GLU A 7 4.31 -12.50 12.89
N MET A 8 3.70 -11.52 12.22
CA MET A 8 3.27 -10.26 12.82
C MET A 8 1.75 -10.24 12.88
N ARG A 9 1.19 -10.10 14.09
CA ARG A 9 -0.26 -10.02 14.32
C ARG A 9 -0.62 -8.71 14.99
N CYS A 10 -1.41 -7.89 14.32
CA CYS A 10 -1.86 -6.61 14.84
C CYS A 10 -3.34 -6.37 14.55
N THR A 11 -4.01 -5.66 15.45
CA THR A 11 -5.28 -4.98 15.16
C THR A 11 -4.94 -3.55 14.80
N VAL A 12 -5.43 -3.08 13.65
CA VAL A 12 -5.22 -1.70 13.21
C VAL A 12 -6.04 -0.77 14.12
N PRO A 13 -5.44 0.29 14.68
CA PRO A 13 -6.18 1.28 15.47
C PRO A 13 -7.27 1.98 14.65
N ALA A 14 -8.29 2.51 15.32
CA ALA A 14 -9.28 3.36 14.65
C ALA A 14 -8.62 4.58 13.99
N GLY A 15 -9.15 5.00 12.84
CA GLY A 15 -8.61 6.14 12.07
C GLY A 15 -7.22 5.92 11.48
N ASN A 16 -6.76 4.67 11.43
CA ASN A 16 -5.47 4.29 10.87
C ASN A 16 -5.63 3.17 9.84
N TYR A 17 -4.62 3.06 8.97
CA TYR A 17 -4.56 2.11 7.88
C TYR A 17 -3.25 1.32 7.93
N PHE A 18 -3.33 0.06 7.56
CA PHE A 18 -2.15 -0.77 7.33
C PHE A 18 -1.91 -0.88 5.82
N MET A 19 -0.78 -0.34 5.36
CA MET A 19 -0.43 -0.31 3.95
C MET A 19 0.56 -1.42 3.61
N MET A 20 0.34 -2.09 2.48
CA MET A 20 1.25 -3.10 1.96
C MET A 20 1.41 -2.91 0.45
N GLY A 21 2.65 -2.90 -0.03
CA GLY A 21 2.92 -2.85 -1.46
C GLY A 21 2.76 -4.23 -2.11
N ASP A 22 2.40 -4.26 -3.39
CA ASP A 22 2.26 -5.52 -4.14
C ASP A 22 3.61 -6.23 -4.36
N ASN A 23 4.69 -5.46 -4.53
CA ASN A 23 6.05 -6.01 -4.60
C ASN A 23 6.60 -6.30 -3.19
N ARG A 24 6.11 -7.39 -2.58
CA ARG A 24 6.21 -7.68 -1.15
C ARG A 24 7.63 -7.69 -0.60
N ASP A 25 8.57 -8.29 -1.31
CA ASP A 25 9.97 -8.41 -0.86
C ASP A 25 10.77 -7.12 -1.10
N ASN A 26 10.24 -6.22 -1.94
CA ASN A 26 10.86 -4.95 -2.31
C ASN A 26 9.97 -3.75 -1.97
N SER A 27 9.21 -3.85 -0.88
CA SER A 27 8.35 -2.76 -0.41
C SER A 27 8.67 -2.44 1.04
N ARG A 28 9.08 -1.20 1.28
CA ARG A 28 9.20 -0.64 2.62
C ARG A 28 7.87 -0.01 3.01
N ASP A 29 6.99 -0.83 3.58
CA ASP A 29 5.61 -0.47 3.92
C ASP A 29 5.31 -0.60 5.43
N SER A 30 4.03 -0.68 5.83
CA SER A 30 3.62 -0.69 7.24
C SER A 30 4.20 -1.84 8.06
N ARG A 31 4.73 -2.89 7.42
CA ARG A 31 5.52 -3.95 8.10
C ARG A 31 6.80 -3.40 8.76
N TYR A 32 7.33 -2.29 8.25
CA TYR A 32 8.57 -1.67 8.73
C TYR A 32 8.35 -0.38 9.52
N TRP A 33 7.40 0.47 9.09
CA TRP A 33 7.21 1.81 9.68
C TRP A 33 5.86 2.02 10.39
N GLY A 34 4.99 1.00 10.47
CA GLY A 34 3.74 1.08 11.24
C GLY A 34 2.53 1.58 10.44
N PHE A 35 1.48 2.02 11.14
CA PHE A 35 0.21 2.41 10.52
C PHE A 35 0.22 3.84 10.00
N VAL A 36 -0.63 4.13 9.00
CA VAL A 36 -0.85 5.48 8.45
C VAL A 36 -2.14 6.07 9.01
N PRO A 37 -2.11 7.25 9.65
CA PRO A 37 -3.34 7.94 10.05
C PRO A 37 -4.13 8.45 8.82
N ASP A 38 -5.46 8.46 8.92
CA ASP A 38 -6.39 8.85 7.85
C ASP A 38 -6.08 10.22 7.23
N GLU A 39 -5.64 11.19 8.05
CA GLU A 39 -5.31 12.55 7.62
C GLU A 39 -4.17 12.64 6.60
N LEU A 40 -3.35 11.59 6.47
CA LEU A 40 -2.26 11.52 5.50
C LEU A 40 -2.68 10.83 4.19
N ILE A 41 -3.91 10.34 4.10
CA ILE A 41 -4.46 9.73 2.89
C ILE A 41 -5.00 10.83 1.97
N VAL A 42 -4.38 10.98 0.80
CA VAL A 42 -4.77 12.00 -0.18
C VAL A 42 -5.86 11.50 -1.13
N GLY A 43 -5.85 10.21 -1.51
CA GLY A 43 -6.84 9.66 -2.42
C GLY A 43 -6.49 8.26 -2.95
N LYS A 44 -7.35 7.74 -3.83
CA LYS A 44 -7.20 6.43 -4.48
C LYS A 44 -6.62 6.58 -5.88
N ALA A 45 -5.60 5.79 -6.22
CA ALA A 45 -5.13 5.68 -7.61
C ALA A 45 -6.21 4.97 -8.45
N PHE A 46 -6.63 5.56 -9.57
CA PHE A 46 -7.77 5.07 -10.37
C PHE A 46 -7.49 4.91 -11.87
N LEU A 47 -6.37 5.43 -12.40
CA LEU A 47 -6.08 5.43 -13.83
C LEU A 47 -4.57 5.48 -14.10
N ILE A 48 -4.12 4.67 -15.07
CA ILE A 48 -2.80 4.82 -15.70
C ILE A 48 -2.97 5.71 -16.93
N TRP A 49 -2.65 7.00 -16.80
CA TRP A 49 -2.82 7.96 -17.90
C TRP A 49 -1.64 7.95 -18.90
N MET A 50 -0.46 7.46 -18.51
CA MET A 50 0.73 7.39 -19.38
C MET A 50 1.70 6.28 -18.94
N ASN A 51 2.34 5.62 -19.92
CA ASN A 51 3.47 4.70 -19.71
C ASN A 51 4.37 4.72 -20.96
N PHE A 52 5.67 4.96 -20.79
CA PHE A 52 6.61 5.16 -21.91
C PHE A 52 7.15 3.86 -22.53
N ASP A 53 7.15 2.76 -21.78
CA ASP A 53 7.69 1.48 -22.23
C ASP A 53 6.58 0.56 -22.78
N GLU A 54 5.37 0.64 -22.22
CA GLU A 54 4.22 -0.17 -22.57
C GLU A 54 2.98 0.70 -22.84
N LEU A 55 2.87 1.25 -24.05
CA LEU A 55 1.72 2.07 -24.47
C LEU A 55 0.35 1.37 -24.30
N LYS A 56 0.32 0.03 -24.34
CA LYS A 56 -0.90 -0.77 -24.07
C LYS A 56 -1.50 -0.55 -22.67
N ARG A 57 -0.73 0.01 -21.72
CA ARG A 57 -1.20 0.29 -20.35
C ARG A 57 -1.94 1.61 -20.22
N VAL A 58 -1.83 2.49 -21.22
CA VAL A 58 -2.48 3.80 -21.20
C VAL A 58 -3.99 3.62 -21.26
N GLY A 59 -4.70 4.24 -20.32
CA GLY A 59 -6.16 4.17 -20.22
C GLY A 59 -6.69 3.04 -19.32
N LEU A 60 -5.81 2.22 -18.73
CA LEU A 60 -6.22 1.18 -17.78
C LEU A 60 -6.69 1.80 -16.47
N SER A 61 -7.91 1.46 -16.06
CA SER A 61 -8.43 1.77 -14.72
C SER A 61 -7.75 0.91 -13.66
N VAL A 62 -7.50 1.51 -12.50
CA VAL A 62 -7.00 0.82 -11.31
C VAL A 62 -8.21 0.58 -10.40
N GLU A 63 -8.66 -0.68 -10.32
CA GLU A 63 -9.75 -1.10 -9.46
C GLU A 63 -9.34 -1.27 -8.00
#